data_AF-A0A9D4R6X9-F1
#
_entry.id   AF-A0A9D4R6X9-F1
#
_cell.length_a   1.000
_cell.length_b   1.000
_cell.length_c   1.000
_cell.angle_alpha   90.00
_cell.angle_beta   90.00
_cell.angle_gamma   90.00
#
_symmetry.space_group_name_H-M   'P 1'
#
loop_
_entity.id
_entity.type
_entity.pdbx_description
1 polymer ?
#
loop_
_entity_poly.entity_id
_entity_poly.type
_entity_poly.pdbx_seq_one_letter_code
_entity_poly.pdbx_strand_id
1 'polypeptide(L)'
;MALSAAEKQRRYRQRRDEDKERRQAYLQKEKQKYIADKAVGKKKLIGDLSERGKRLQRKQSRKRQNLSRKQSIEMNAECLQTPASSTENHNVASTSTDTGSTCRKSLSKLKYKQTVELRYMQRQLDTAQKKAEMYRKRWERERSKKVSGSQQITPRSRTKKLLQNFSRSSKEVKKNLMFHNCLIDQIKRKYRQKTAHKKTVSEICCGSILRKYKLKTIAMKQFGPQQKQDRKRKGSLIHRLRKSIQDFYERDDVSRIVSGYKNTVTQQKYKQQKRLLLDSLENLHVRYMSETNIKISYTSFTRVRSFWVKQPKDSDRDTCLCKKCENVKMMAEVLKGRNRHP
;
A
#
# COMPACT_ATOMS: atom_id res chain seq x y z
N MET A 1 -25.65 -13.25 68.50
CA MET A 1 -25.02 -12.76 67.26
C MET A 1 -26.02 -12.86 66.11
N ALA A 2 -26.14 -11.83 65.27
CA ALA A 2 -27.04 -11.88 64.12
C ALA A 2 -26.54 -12.91 63.10
N LEU A 3 -27.37 -13.92 62.81
CA LEU A 3 -27.04 -14.93 61.80
C LEU A 3 -26.81 -14.27 60.43
N SER A 4 -25.77 -14.71 59.73
CA SER A 4 -25.52 -14.31 58.35
C SER A 4 -26.70 -14.66 57.45
N ALA A 5 -26.95 -13.87 56.40
CA ALA A 5 -28.00 -14.16 55.42
C ALA A 5 -27.87 -15.57 54.81
N ALA A 6 -26.64 -16.03 54.57
CA ALA A 6 -26.36 -17.38 54.07
C ALA A 6 -26.74 -18.47 55.10
N GLU A 7 -26.59 -18.18 56.38
CA GLU A 7 -26.89 -19.10 57.48
C GLU A 7 -28.39 -19.17 57.76
N LYS A 8 -29.09 -18.03 57.73
CA LYS A 8 -30.56 -17.97 57.75
C LYS A 8 -31.18 -18.80 56.62
N GLN A 9 -30.61 -18.70 55.41
CA GLN A 9 -31.09 -19.46 54.27
C GLN A 9 -30.77 -20.95 54.35
N ARG A 10 -29.64 -21.33 54.97
CA ARG A 10 -29.31 -22.74 55.30
C ARG A 10 -30.35 -23.35 56.25
N ARG A 11 -30.64 -22.67 57.36
CA ARG A 11 -31.65 -23.12 58.35
C ARG A 11 -33.05 -23.22 57.73
N TYR A 12 -33.42 -22.30 56.85
CA TYR A 12 -34.68 -22.40 56.10
C TYR A 12 -34.74 -23.65 55.20
N ARG A 13 -33.66 -23.95 54.45
CA ARG A 13 -33.60 -25.15 53.60
C ARG A 13 -33.69 -26.42 54.43
N GLN A 14 -32.98 -26.46 55.55
CA GLN A 14 -32.99 -27.57 56.47
C GLN A 14 -34.41 -27.84 57.02
N ARG A 15 -35.09 -26.82 57.57
CA ARG A 15 -36.48 -26.95 58.04
C ARG A 15 -37.47 -27.36 56.94
N ARG A 16 -37.22 -26.94 55.70
CA ARG A 16 -38.06 -27.33 54.54
C ARG A 16 -37.80 -28.78 54.14
N ASP A 17 -36.55 -29.24 54.22
CA ASP A 17 -36.16 -30.57 53.76
C ASP A 17 -36.40 -31.67 54.81
N GLU A 18 -36.47 -31.29 56.09
CA GLU A 18 -36.89 -32.15 57.23
C GLU A 18 -38.38 -32.57 57.13
N ASP A 19 -39.24 -31.70 56.61
CA ASP A 19 -40.66 -31.98 56.39
C ASP A 19 -40.90 -32.52 54.97
N LYS A 20 -41.32 -33.79 54.88
CA LYS A 20 -41.52 -34.49 53.59
C LYS A 20 -42.60 -33.85 52.74
N GLU A 21 -43.71 -33.40 53.32
CA GLU A 21 -44.83 -32.80 52.57
C GLU A 21 -44.45 -31.43 52.05
N ARG A 22 -43.83 -30.61 52.90
CA ARG A 22 -43.35 -29.28 52.53
C ARG A 22 -42.26 -29.33 51.46
N ARG A 23 -41.39 -30.34 51.51
CA ARG A 23 -40.38 -30.61 50.48
C ARG A 23 -41.03 -31.02 49.16
N GLN A 24 -42.04 -31.89 49.19
CA GLN A 24 -42.77 -32.31 47.98
C GLN A 24 -43.51 -31.14 47.33
N ALA A 25 -44.22 -30.32 48.10
CA ALA A 25 -44.89 -29.12 47.61
C ALA A 25 -43.91 -28.12 46.97
N TYR A 26 -42.73 -27.94 47.57
CA TYR A 26 -41.67 -27.11 46.99
C TYR A 26 -41.16 -27.66 45.64
N LEU A 27 -40.91 -28.97 45.55
CA LEU A 27 -40.45 -29.60 44.32
C LEU A 27 -41.50 -29.52 43.21
N GLN A 28 -42.78 -29.71 43.54
CA GLN A 28 -43.90 -29.54 42.60
C GLN A 28 -43.97 -28.10 42.08
N LYS A 29 -43.85 -27.11 42.96
CA LYS A 29 -43.83 -25.68 42.60
C LYS A 29 -42.65 -25.33 41.68
N GLU A 30 -41.45 -25.84 41.96
CA GLU A 30 -40.28 -25.67 41.09
C GLU A 30 -40.46 -26.35 39.73
N LYS A 31 -41.08 -27.55 39.69
CA LYS A 31 -41.40 -28.26 38.45
C LYS A 31 -42.39 -27.47 37.59
N GLN A 32 -43.47 -26.96 38.19
CA GLN A 32 -44.44 -26.10 37.50
C GLN A 32 -43.80 -24.83 36.96
N LYS A 33 -42.95 -24.17 37.76
CA LYS A 33 -42.17 -23.00 37.34
C LYS A 33 -41.24 -23.30 36.17
N TYR A 34 -40.57 -24.45 36.18
CA TYR A 34 -39.73 -24.89 35.07
C TYR A 34 -40.54 -25.07 33.78
N ILE A 35 -41.72 -25.68 33.85
CA ILE A 35 -42.62 -25.86 32.70
C ILE A 35 -43.06 -24.49 32.16
N ALA A 36 -43.48 -23.58 33.03
CA ALA A 36 -43.87 -22.22 32.65
C ALA A 36 -42.72 -21.43 32.00
N ASP A 37 -41.50 -21.48 32.58
CA ASP A 37 -40.31 -20.82 32.03
C ASP A 37 -39.91 -21.39 30.65
N LYS A 38 -40.14 -22.70 30.44
CA LYS A 38 -39.89 -23.37 29.16
C LYS A 38 -40.93 -22.93 28.11
N ALA A 39 -42.21 -22.84 28.48
CA ALA A 39 -43.29 -22.38 27.61
C ALA A 39 -43.10 -20.92 27.15
N VAL A 40 -42.66 -20.04 28.07
CA VAL A 40 -42.39 -18.62 27.78
C VAL A 40 -41.02 -18.42 27.09
N GLY A 41 -40.24 -19.50 26.88
CA GLY A 41 -38.93 -19.43 26.21
C GLY A 41 -37.81 -18.79 27.04
N LYS A 42 -38.03 -18.54 28.33
CA LYS A 42 -37.01 -18.08 29.29
C LYS A 42 -35.94 -19.15 29.53
N LYS A 43 -36.32 -20.43 29.50
CA LYS A 43 -35.40 -21.57 29.56
C LYS A 43 -35.40 -22.32 28.22
N LYS A 44 -34.21 -22.49 27.64
CA LYS A 44 -34.02 -23.20 26.35
C LYS A 44 -33.30 -24.52 26.57
N LEU A 45 -33.69 -25.57 25.84
CA LEU A 45 -32.95 -26.83 25.81
C LEU A 45 -31.69 -26.67 24.97
N ILE A 46 -30.66 -27.49 25.24
CA ILE A 46 -29.35 -27.40 24.56
C ILE A 46 -29.48 -27.45 23.02
N GLY A 47 -30.46 -28.20 22.50
CA GLY A 47 -30.78 -28.26 21.07
C GLY A 47 -31.20 -26.90 20.50
N ASP A 48 -31.98 -26.14 21.26
CA ASP A 48 -32.58 -24.86 20.87
C ASP A 48 -31.64 -23.65 21.08
N LEU A 49 -30.44 -23.87 21.66
CA LEU A 49 -29.43 -22.82 21.77
C LEU A 49 -28.69 -22.62 20.44
N SER A 50 -28.44 -21.36 20.09
CA SER A 50 -27.50 -21.02 19.01
C SER A 50 -26.09 -21.58 19.29
N GLU A 51 -25.25 -21.76 18.26
CA GLU A 51 -23.87 -22.22 18.43
C GLU A 51 -23.05 -21.33 19.40
N ARG A 52 -23.32 -20.03 19.41
CA ARG A 52 -22.75 -19.09 20.37
C ARG A 52 -23.20 -19.39 21.80
N GLY A 53 -24.48 -19.70 21.99
CA GLY A 53 -25.07 -20.11 23.27
C GLY A 53 -24.50 -21.44 23.77
N LYS A 54 -24.46 -22.47 22.92
CA LYS A 54 -23.84 -23.77 23.21
C LYS A 54 -22.38 -23.60 23.65
N ARG A 55 -21.62 -22.70 22.99
CA ARG A 55 -20.23 -22.38 23.36
C ARG A 55 -20.12 -21.74 24.75
N LEU A 56 -21.01 -20.81 25.09
CA LEU A 56 -21.04 -20.19 26.43
C LEU A 56 -21.36 -21.22 27.52
N GLN A 57 -22.32 -22.11 27.28
CA GLN A 57 -22.69 -23.15 28.23
C GLN A 57 -21.54 -24.15 28.45
N ARG A 58 -20.85 -24.58 27.38
CA ARG A 58 -19.61 -25.38 27.49
C ARG A 58 -18.54 -24.66 28.31
N LYS A 59 -18.35 -23.35 28.11
CA LYS A 59 -17.39 -22.54 28.89
C LYS A 59 -17.76 -22.51 30.38
N GLN A 60 -19.04 -22.29 30.71
CA GLN A 60 -19.51 -22.32 32.10
C GLN A 60 -19.36 -23.70 32.73
N SER A 61 -19.64 -24.77 31.99
CA SER A 61 -19.45 -26.15 32.46
C SER A 61 -18.00 -26.44 32.82
N ARG A 62 -17.05 -26.05 31.95
CA ARG A 62 -15.60 -26.18 32.23
C ARG A 62 -15.18 -25.37 33.46
N LYS A 63 -15.71 -24.15 33.62
CA LYS A 63 -15.45 -23.34 34.82
C LYS A 63 -15.95 -24.02 36.10
N ARG A 64 -17.19 -24.54 36.11
CA ARG A 64 -17.75 -25.26 37.26
C ARG A 64 -16.95 -26.52 37.61
N GLN A 65 -16.57 -27.30 36.60
CA GLN A 65 -15.75 -28.50 36.80
C GLN A 65 -14.37 -28.15 37.37
N ASN A 66 -13.73 -27.09 36.89
CA ASN A 66 -12.45 -26.65 37.41
C ASN A 66 -12.55 -26.15 38.86
N LEU A 67 -13.61 -25.39 39.20
CA LEU A 67 -13.85 -24.94 40.57
C LEU A 67 -14.10 -26.11 41.51
N SER A 68 -14.92 -27.07 41.11
CA SER A 68 -15.16 -28.29 41.89
C SER A 68 -13.88 -29.11 42.10
N ARG A 69 -13.04 -29.25 41.06
CA ARG A 69 -11.73 -29.91 41.20
C ARG A 69 -10.80 -29.17 42.16
N LYS A 70 -10.77 -27.84 42.10
CA LYS A 70 -9.99 -27.03 43.04
C LYS A 70 -10.46 -27.23 44.47
N GLN A 71 -11.77 -27.11 44.71
CA GLN A 71 -12.37 -27.34 46.03
C GLN A 71 -12.12 -28.77 46.53
N SER A 72 -12.19 -29.79 45.68
CA SER A 72 -11.87 -31.16 46.10
C SER A 72 -10.39 -31.36 46.43
N ILE A 73 -9.49 -30.65 45.74
CA ILE A 73 -8.05 -30.68 46.04
C ILE A 73 -7.79 -29.95 47.35
N GLU A 74 -8.40 -28.78 47.56
CA GLU A 74 -8.31 -28.01 48.80
C GLU A 74 -8.86 -28.80 50.00
N MET A 75 -10.06 -29.40 49.88
CA MET A 75 -10.64 -30.24 50.94
C MET A 75 -9.80 -31.50 51.23
N ASN A 76 -9.22 -32.15 50.21
CA ASN A 76 -8.32 -33.28 50.44
C ASN A 76 -6.98 -32.85 51.05
N ALA A 77 -6.48 -31.65 50.74
CA ALA A 77 -5.29 -31.09 51.36
C ALA A 77 -5.52 -30.74 52.84
N GLU A 78 -6.72 -30.25 53.19
CA GLU A 78 -7.12 -30.00 54.58
C GLU A 78 -7.35 -31.32 55.36
N CYS A 79 -7.82 -32.39 54.71
CA CYS A 79 -8.03 -33.71 55.36
C CYS A 79 -6.73 -34.45 55.72
N LEU A 80 -5.58 -34.06 55.15
CA LEU A 80 -4.28 -34.68 55.44
C LEU A 80 -3.63 -34.17 56.74
N GLN A 81 -4.30 -33.30 57.51
CA GLN A 81 -3.85 -32.80 58.82
C GLN A 81 -4.56 -33.50 60.00
N THR A 82 -4.64 -34.83 59.98
CA THR A 82 -5.11 -35.62 61.15
C THR A 82 -4.00 -36.58 61.58
N PRO A 83 -3.55 -36.60 62.84
CA PRO A 83 -2.44 -37.45 63.26
C PRO A 83 -2.87 -38.93 63.24
N ALA A 84 -1.98 -39.78 62.74
CA ALA A 84 -2.17 -41.22 62.71
C ALA A 84 -2.14 -41.78 64.14
N SER A 85 -3.27 -42.33 64.61
CA SER A 85 -3.29 -43.19 65.78
C SER A 85 -3.36 -44.65 65.36
N SER A 86 -2.45 -45.41 65.94
CA SER A 86 -2.23 -46.86 65.98
C SER A 86 -3.48 -47.75 66.00
N THR A 87 -3.39 -48.92 65.36
CA THR A 87 -3.34 -50.25 66.03
C THR A 87 -3.08 -51.38 65.02
N GLU A 88 -2.22 -52.30 65.43
CA GLU A 88 -1.95 -53.61 64.82
C GLU A 88 -3.19 -54.51 64.84
N ASN A 89 -3.31 -55.45 63.89
CA ASN A 89 -3.75 -56.83 64.20
C ASN A 89 -3.61 -57.83 63.05
N HIS A 90 -3.48 -59.09 63.48
CA HIS A 90 -3.03 -60.31 62.82
C HIS A 90 -3.91 -60.92 61.70
N ASN A 91 -3.20 -61.67 60.83
CA ASN A 91 -3.54 -62.90 60.07
C ASN A 91 -5.00 -63.29 59.80
N VAL A 92 -5.33 -63.52 58.52
CA VAL A 92 -6.13 -64.69 58.06
C VAL A 92 -5.66 -65.14 56.67
N ALA A 93 -5.37 -66.43 56.53
CA ALA A 93 -5.07 -67.12 55.28
C ALA A 93 -6.32 -67.30 54.41
N SER A 94 -6.20 -67.26 53.08
CA SER A 94 -7.11 -67.97 52.16
C SER A 94 -6.49 -68.12 50.77
N THR A 95 -6.25 -69.38 50.44
CA THR A 95 -6.30 -70.04 49.13
C THR A 95 -7.00 -69.25 48.01
N SER A 96 -6.34 -69.11 46.85
CA SER A 96 -6.90 -69.53 45.55
C SER A 96 -5.98 -69.19 44.36
N THR A 97 -5.86 -70.19 43.50
CA THR A 97 -5.39 -70.19 42.12
C THR A 97 -5.72 -68.91 41.33
N ASP A 98 -4.72 -68.11 40.94
CA ASP A 98 -4.93 -67.16 39.84
C ASP A 98 -3.63 -66.62 39.20
N THR A 99 -2.83 -67.49 38.59
CA THR A 99 -1.66 -67.07 37.79
C THR A 99 -2.04 -66.43 36.44
N GLY A 100 -3.33 -66.40 36.07
CA GLY A 100 -3.81 -65.83 34.80
C GLY A 100 -4.30 -64.37 34.86
N SER A 101 -4.76 -63.87 36.00
CA SER A 101 -5.38 -62.53 36.09
C SER A 101 -4.37 -61.39 36.17
N THR A 102 -3.17 -61.62 36.70
CA THR A 102 -2.08 -60.62 36.79
C THR A 102 -1.53 -60.26 35.40
N CYS A 103 -1.36 -61.26 34.52
CA CYS A 103 -0.89 -61.08 33.14
C CYS A 103 -1.93 -60.34 32.27
N ARG A 104 -3.22 -60.67 32.40
CA ARG A 104 -4.32 -59.95 31.70
C ARG A 104 -4.48 -58.51 32.17
N LYS A 105 -4.34 -58.23 33.47
CA LYS A 105 -4.38 -56.87 34.02
C LYS A 105 -3.17 -56.03 33.54
N SER A 106 -1.99 -56.64 33.41
CA SER A 106 -0.79 -56.00 32.83
C SER A 106 -0.99 -55.64 31.35
N LEU A 107 -1.48 -56.58 30.54
CA LEU A 107 -1.79 -56.36 29.11
C LEU A 107 -2.87 -55.30 28.90
N SER A 108 -3.91 -55.27 29.75
CA SER A 108 -4.96 -54.24 29.69
C SER A 108 -4.41 -52.84 30.00
N LYS A 109 -3.53 -52.72 31.02
CA LYS A 109 -2.83 -51.46 31.34
C LYS A 109 -1.91 -51.02 30.20
N LEU A 110 -1.19 -51.95 29.56
CA LEU A 110 -0.33 -51.67 28.42
C LEU A 110 -1.14 -51.18 27.20
N LYS A 111 -2.23 -51.88 26.85
CA LYS A 111 -3.16 -51.46 25.79
C LYS A 111 -3.76 -50.09 26.10
N TYR A 112 -4.17 -49.83 27.34
CA TYR A 112 -4.68 -48.53 27.73
C TYR A 112 -3.63 -47.42 27.54
N LYS A 113 -2.38 -47.62 28.01
CA LYS A 113 -1.27 -46.67 27.78
C LYS A 113 -1.05 -46.39 26.29
N GLN A 114 -1.00 -47.44 25.46
CA GLN A 114 -0.88 -47.31 24.00
C GLN A 114 -2.04 -46.51 23.40
N THR A 115 -3.29 -46.75 23.80
CA THR A 115 -4.44 -45.97 23.28
C THR A 115 -4.44 -44.50 23.72
N VAL A 116 -3.88 -44.20 24.89
CA VAL A 116 -3.73 -42.82 25.38
C VAL A 116 -2.63 -42.10 24.60
N GLU A 117 -1.52 -42.80 24.38
CA GLU A 117 -0.39 -42.30 23.59
C GLU A 117 -0.77 -42.08 22.13
N LEU A 118 -1.48 -43.02 21.50
CA LEU A 118 -2.04 -42.84 20.15
C LEU A 118 -2.96 -41.62 20.08
N ARG A 119 -3.85 -41.42 21.06
CA ARG A 119 -4.71 -40.23 21.12
C ARG A 119 -3.91 -38.93 21.31
N TYR A 120 -2.83 -38.98 22.07
CA TYR A 120 -1.95 -37.83 22.26
C TYR A 120 -1.20 -37.48 20.97
N MET A 121 -0.60 -38.47 20.31
CA MET A 121 0.07 -38.31 19.02
C MET A 121 -0.90 -37.82 17.93
N GLN A 122 -2.14 -38.36 17.90
CA GLN A 122 -3.18 -37.88 16.99
C GLN A 122 -3.46 -36.38 17.18
N ARG A 123 -3.56 -35.90 18.42
CA ARG A 123 -3.77 -34.47 18.72
C ARG A 123 -2.58 -33.61 18.31
N GLN A 124 -1.36 -34.11 18.49
CA GLN A 124 -0.17 -33.42 18.05
C GLN A 124 -0.16 -33.26 16.53
N LEU A 125 -0.45 -34.34 15.78
CA LEU A 125 -0.60 -34.31 14.33
C LEU A 125 -1.66 -33.31 13.89
N ASP A 126 -2.83 -33.32 14.53
CA ASP A 126 -3.93 -32.39 14.27
C ASP A 126 -3.51 -30.92 14.47
N THR A 127 -2.71 -30.67 15.50
CA THR A 127 -2.20 -29.33 15.84
C THR A 127 -1.12 -28.89 14.85
N ALA A 128 -0.23 -29.81 14.46
CA ALA A 128 0.81 -29.57 13.47
C ALA A 128 0.20 -29.29 12.10
N GLN A 129 -0.81 -30.06 11.67
CA GLN A 129 -1.57 -29.84 10.44
C GLN A 129 -2.26 -28.47 10.44
N LYS A 130 -2.94 -28.10 11.53
CA LYS A 130 -3.55 -26.76 11.67
C LYS A 130 -2.52 -25.63 11.58
N LYS A 131 -1.34 -25.81 12.18
CA LYS A 131 -0.22 -24.85 12.07
C LYS A 131 0.32 -24.78 10.64
N ALA A 132 0.54 -25.92 9.99
CA ALA A 132 1.01 -26.01 8.62
C ALA A 132 0.04 -25.28 7.67
N GLU A 133 -1.27 -25.51 7.82
CA GLU A 133 -2.27 -24.84 6.99
C GLU A 133 -2.36 -23.33 7.29
N MET A 134 -2.23 -22.92 8.54
CA MET A 134 -2.13 -21.51 8.92
C MET A 134 -0.92 -20.84 8.24
N TYR A 135 0.26 -21.47 8.26
CA TYR A 135 1.47 -20.96 7.62
C TYR A 135 1.36 -20.95 6.10
N ARG A 136 0.79 -22.01 5.49
CA ARG A 136 0.46 -22.06 4.06
C ARG A 136 -0.41 -20.87 3.64
N LYS A 137 -1.52 -20.63 4.35
CA LYS A 137 -2.42 -19.48 4.10
C LYS A 137 -1.76 -18.13 4.34
N ARG A 138 -0.83 -18.02 5.30
CA ARG A 138 -0.04 -16.79 5.52
C ARG A 138 0.89 -16.55 4.32
N TRP A 139 1.62 -17.57 3.91
CA TRP A 139 2.54 -17.50 2.78
C TRP A 139 1.81 -17.18 1.47
N GLU A 140 0.66 -17.81 1.18
CA GLU A 140 -0.16 -17.46 0.00
C GLU A 140 -0.61 -16.00 -0.01
N ARG A 141 -0.98 -15.45 1.16
CA ARG A 141 -1.34 -14.03 1.32
C ARG A 141 -0.16 -13.08 1.14
N GLU A 142 1.06 -13.53 1.43
CA GLU A 142 2.28 -12.74 1.20
C GLU A 142 2.77 -12.84 -0.24
N ARG A 143 2.72 -14.06 -0.81
CA ARG A 143 3.03 -14.31 -2.21
C ARG A 143 2.08 -13.55 -3.12
N SER A 144 0.77 -13.56 -2.87
CA SER A 144 -0.20 -12.77 -3.65
C SER A 144 0.08 -11.27 -3.61
N LYS A 145 0.55 -10.72 -2.47
CA LYS A 145 0.99 -9.31 -2.39
C LYS A 145 2.25 -9.02 -3.22
N LYS A 146 3.16 -10.00 -3.35
CA LYS A 146 4.39 -9.87 -4.16
C LYS A 146 4.11 -10.03 -5.66
N VAL A 147 3.34 -11.05 -6.05
CA VAL A 147 3.00 -11.37 -7.45
C VAL A 147 2.17 -10.28 -8.11
N SER A 148 1.30 -9.58 -7.38
CA SER A 148 0.49 -8.52 -7.95
C SER A 148 1.26 -7.24 -8.31
N GLY A 149 2.59 -7.16 -8.07
CA GLY A 149 3.51 -6.08 -8.47
C GLY A 149 3.13 -4.67 -8.02
N SER A 150 1.98 -4.54 -7.38
CA SER A 150 1.29 -3.31 -7.08
C SER A 150 0.91 -3.39 -5.62
N GLN A 151 1.51 -2.49 -4.85
CA GLN A 151 0.96 -2.07 -3.57
C GLN A 151 -0.40 -1.41 -3.82
N GLN A 152 -1.42 -2.15 -4.27
CA GLN A 152 -2.79 -1.66 -4.27
C GLN A 152 -3.21 -1.62 -2.81
N ILE A 153 -2.87 -0.51 -2.16
CA ILE A 153 -3.23 -0.23 -0.78
C ILE A 153 -4.76 -0.25 -0.74
N THR A 154 -5.34 -1.29 -0.12
CA THR A 154 -6.80 -1.38 0.04
C THR A 154 -7.35 -0.10 0.69
N PRO A 155 -8.61 0.30 0.43
CA PRO A 155 -9.21 1.47 1.08
C PRO A 155 -9.04 1.47 2.60
N ARG A 156 -9.13 0.29 3.22
CA ARG A 156 -8.92 0.09 4.66
C ARG A 156 -7.47 0.32 5.08
N SER A 157 -6.51 -0.24 4.35
CA SER A 157 -5.09 -0.03 4.59
C SER A 157 -4.69 1.44 4.40
N ARG A 158 -5.28 2.12 3.41
CA ARG A 158 -5.03 3.54 3.11
C ARG A 158 -5.54 4.43 4.24
N THR A 159 -6.75 4.15 4.71
CA THR A 159 -7.34 4.84 5.87
C THR A 159 -6.51 4.61 7.13
N LYS A 160 -6.05 3.37 7.38
CA LYS A 160 -5.19 3.07 8.54
C LYS A 160 -3.85 3.80 8.48
N LYS A 161 -3.21 3.88 7.30
CA LYS A 161 -1.96 4.63 7.11
C LYS A 161 -2.16 6.13 7.36
N LEU A 162 -3.23 6.72 6.83
CA LEU A 162 -3.55 8.14 7.06
C LEU A 162 -3.78 8.45 8.54
N LEU A 163 -4.40 7.52 9.27
CA LEU A 163 -4.69 7.67 10.69
C LEU A 163 -3.55 7.16 11.60
N GLN A 164 -2.43 6.69 11.06
CA GLN A 164 -1.40 6.00 11.84
C GLN A 164 -0.74 6.91 12.88
N ASN A 165 -0.59 8.19 12.57
CA ASN A 165 0.03 9.18 13.45
C ASN A 165 -0.98 9.88 14.37
N PHE A 166 -2.27 9.55 14.26
CA PHE A 166 -3.33 10.15 15.06
C PHE A 166 -3.67 9.24 16.25
N SER A 167 -3.26 9.65 17.45
CA SER A 167 -3.39 8.87 18.70
C SER A 167 -4.85 8.57 19.08
N ARG A 168 -5.77 9.48 18.76
CA ARG A 168 -7.22 9.33 18.99
C ARG A 168 -8.02 9.76 17.77
N SER A 169 -8.21 8.84 16.83
CA SER A 169 -9.17 9.05 15.74
C SER A 169 -10.57 8.63 16.18
N SER A 170 -11.55 9.54 16.05
CA SER A 170 -12.96 9.20 16.25
C SER A 170 -13.39 8.07 15.30
N LYS A 171 -14.26 7.18 15.78
CA LYS A 171 -14.83 6.08 14.97
C LYS A 171 -15.51 6.63 13.71
N GLU A 172 -16.12 7.80 13.81
CA GLU A 172 -16.81 8.48 12.71
C GLU A 172 -15.83 8.97 11.64
N VAL A 173 -14.75 9.63 12.05
CA VAL A 173 -13.69 10.08 11.13
C VAL A 173 -13.11 8.89 10.36
N LYS A 174 -12.87 7.77 11.05
CA LYS A 174 -12.40 6.54 10.41
C LYS A 174 -13.40 5.98 9.40
N LYS A 175 -14.70 6.01 9.72
CA LYS A 175 -15.77 5.54 8.82
C LYS A 175 -15.88 6.44 7.59
N ASN A 176 -15.84 7.76 7.76
CA ASN A 176 -15.93 8.74 6.68
C ASN A 176 -14.74 8.68 5.74
N LEU A 177 -13.52 8.56 6.27
CA LEU A 177 -12.31 8.37 5.46
C LEU A 177 -12.32 7.05 4.69
N MET A 178 -12.82 5.97 5.31
CA MET A 178 -12.95 4.68 4.65
C MET A 178 -14.00 4.73 3.53
N PHE A 179 -15.14 5.39 3.77
CA PHE A 179 -16.16 5.65 2.77
C PHE A 179 -15.58 6.42 1.58
N HIS A 180 -14.90 7.54 1.84
CA HIS A 180 -14.23 8.35 0.82
C HIS A 180 -13.24 7.54 -0.02
N ASN A 181 -12.35 6.76 0.63
CA ASN A 181 -11.37 5.93 -0.08
C ASN A 181 -12.04 4.83 -0.91
N CYS A 182 -13.12 4.22 -0.41
CA CYS A 182 -13.87 3.20 -1.13
C CYS A 182 -14.58 3.78 -2.36
N LEU A 183 -15.21 4.95 -2.20
CA LEU A 183 -15.90 5.67 -3.27
C LEU A 183 -14.92 6.08 -4.38
N ILE A 184 -13.74 6.62 -4.03
CA ILE A 184 -12.67 6.92 -4.99
C ILE A 184 -12.28 5.67 -5.78
N ASP A 185 -12.03 4.54 -5.11
CA ASP A 185 -11.60 3.33 -5.79
C ASP A 185 -12.69 2.76 -6.71
N GLN A 186 -13.96 2.88 -6.31
CA GLN A 186 -15.10 2.47 -7.12
C GLN A 186 -15.24 3.35 -8.37
N ILE A 187 -15.13 4.67 -8.21
CA ILE A 187 -15.15 5.62 -9.33
C ILE A 187 -13.99 5.34 -10.28
N LYS A 188 -12.76 5.11 -9.77
CA LYS A 188 -11.59 4.73 -10.58
C LYS A 188 -11.83 3.46 -11.40
N ARG A 189 -12.43 2.43 -10.80
CA ARG A 189 -12.74 1.18 -11.51
C ARG A 189 -13.74 1.42 -12.63
N LYS A 190 -14.83 2.14 -12.36
CA LYS A 190 -15.85 2.48 -13.36
C LYS A 190 -15.29 3.39 -14.47
N TYR A 191 -14.44 4.34 -14.11
CA TYR A 191 -13.73 5.23 -15.04
C TYR A 191 -12.81 4.47 -16.01
N ARG A 192 -12.14 3.41 -15.54
CA ARG A 192 -11.30 2.55 -16.39
C ARG A 192 -12.12 1.70 -17.36
N GLN A 193 -13.31 1.24 -16.95
CA GLN A 193 -14.14 0.30 -17.70
C GLN A 193 -14.97 0.97 -18.82
N LYS A 194 -15.53 2.16 -18.58
CA LYS A 194 -16.46 2.81 -19.52
C LYS A 194 -15.99 4.21 -19.90
N THR A 195 -15.97 4.52 -21.19
CA THR A 195 -15.60 5.84 -21.74
C THR A 195 -16.66 6.91 -21.48
N ALA A 196 -17.95 6.55 -21.47
CA ALA A 196 -19.06 7.48 -21.28
C ALA A 196 -19.00 8.23 -19.93
N HIS A 197 -18.58 7.55 -18.85
CA HIS A 197 -18.48 8.16 -17.51
C HIS A 197 -17.31 9.13 -17.36
N LYS A 198 -16.38 9.20 -18.33
CA LYS A 198 -15.22 10.07 -18.25
C LYS A 198 -15.61 11.56 -18.33
N LYS A 199 -16.60 11.88 -19.18
CA LYS A 199 -17.13 13.25 -19.32
C LYS A 199 -17.80 13.71 -18.03
N THR A 200 -18.71 12.91 -17.50
CA THR A 200 -19.41 13.18 -16.23
C THR A 200 -18.43 13.37 -15.06
N VAL A 201 -17.42 12.50 -14.93
CA VAL A 201 -16.41 12.64 -13.87
C VAL A 201 -15.58 13.91 -14.04
N SER A 202 -15.25 14.31 -15.27
CA SER A 202 -14.55 15.57 -15.55
C SER A 202 -15.40 16.80 -15.21
N GLU A 203 -16.71 16.76 -15.49
CA GLU A 203 -17.64 17.84 -15.14
C GLU A 203 -17.74 18.01 -13.63
N ILE A 204 -17.89 16.90 -12.89
CA ILE A 204 -17.89 16.89 -11.41
C ILE A 204 -16.57 17.47 -10.87
N CYS A 205 -15.43 17.07 -11.40
CA CYS A 205 -14.12 17.55 -10.95
C CYS A 205 -13.89 19.06 -11.24
N CYS A 206 -14.58 19.60 -12.24
CA CYS A 206 -14.49 21.00 -12.65
C CYS A 206 -15.57 21.91 -12.04
N GLY A 207 -16.45 21.36 -11.20
CA GLY A 207 -17.56 22.06 -10.57
C GLY A 207 -17.15 23.25 -9.69
N SER A 208 -18.10 24.17 -9.48
CA SER A 208 -17.90 25.41 -8.71
C SER A 208 -17.51 25.15 -7.25
N ILE A 209 -18.06 24.10 -6.62
CA ILE A 209 -17.78 23.73 -5.22
C ILE A 209 -16.30 23.39 -5.03
N LEU A 210 -15.74 22.50 -5.86
CA LEU A 210 -14.33 22.12 -5.77
C LEU A 210 -13.40 23.28 -6.07
N ARG A 211 -13.84 24.24 -6.90
CA ARG A 211 -13.11 25.48 -7.19
C ARG A 211 -13.10 26.42 -5.97
N LYS A 212 -14.26 26.61 -5.32
CA LYS A 212 -14.41 27.42 -4.10
C LYS A 212 -13.45 26.96 -2.99
N TYR A 213 -13.36 25.65 -2.76
CA TYR A 213 -12.49 25.07 -1.73
C TYR A 213 -11.07 24.73 -2.21
N LYS A 214 -10.67 25.12 -3.43
CA LYS A 214 -9.33 24.85 -4.00
C LYS A 214 -8.94 23.36 -4.06
N LEU A 215 -9.93 22.45 -4.11
CA LEU A 215 -9.72 21.00 -4.13
C LEU A 215 -9.65 20.41 -5.54
N LYS A 216 -9.79 21.24 -6.60
CA LYS A 216 -9.76 20.81 -8.01
C LYS A 216 -8.54 19.94 -8.33
N THR A 217 -7.34 20.36 -7.94
CA THR A 217 -6.09 19.63 -8.23
C THR A 217 -6.05 18.26 -7.56
N ILE A 218 -6.53 18.17 -6.31
CA ILE A 218 -6.60 16.92 -5.56
C ILE A 218 -7.63 15.99 -6.20
N ALA A 219 -8.81 16.51 -6.53
CA ALA A 219 -9.87 15.76 -7.21
C ALA A 219 -9.39 15.22 -8.56
N MET A 220 -8.77 16.04 -9.39
CA MET A 220 -8.21 15.62 -10.69
C MET A 220 -7.13 14.54 -10.53
N LYS A 221 -6.27 14.64 -9.50
CA LYS A 221 -5.26 13.61 -9.20
C LYS A 221 -5.86 12.30 -8.72
N GLN A 222 -7.00 12.34 -8.02
CA GLN A 222 -7.67 11.14 -7.50
C GLN A 222 -8.62 10.49 -8.51
N PHE A 223 -9.39 11.26 -9.28
CA PHE A 223 -10.43 10.73 -10.18
C PHE A 223 -10.05 10.76 -11.66
N GLY A 224 -9.29 11.78 -12.06
CA GLY A 224 -9.09 12.11 -13.47
C GLY A 224 -8.12 11.18 -14.19
N PRO A 225 -8.14 11.19 -15.53
CA PRO A 225 -7.02 10.66 -16.28
C PRO A 225 -5.82 11.50 -15.88
N GLN A 226 -4.66 10.89 -15.60
CA GLN A 226 -3.43 11.62 -15.84
C GLN A 226 -3.56 12.07 -17.29
N GLN A 227 -3.79 13.36 -17.53
CA GLN A 227 -3.42 13.91 -18.81
C GLN A 227 -1.92 13.62 -18.86
N LYS A 228 -1.56 12.50 -19.49
CA LYS A 228 -0.35 12.46 -20.29
C LYS A 228 -0.61 13.54 -21.32
N GLN A 229 -0.37 14.76 -20.91
CA GLN A 229 -0.04 15.78 -21.86
C GLN A 229 1.26 15.25 -22.44
N ASP A 230 1.14 14.48 -23.51
CA ASP A 230 2.06 14.59 -24.62
C ASP A 230 1.90 16.00 -25.18
N ARG A 231 2.16 17.01 -24.33
CA ARG A 231 2.83 18.21 -24.78
C ARG A 231 4.13 17.65 -25.29
N LYS A 232 4.18 17.27 -26.58
CA LYS A 232 5.38 17.48 -27.38
C LYS A 232 5.85 18.84 -26.91
N ARG A 233 6.92 18.89 -26.11
CA ARG A 233 7.39 20.11 -25.48
C ARG A 233 7.83 20.98 -26.64
N LYS A 234 6.89 21.69 -27.28
CA LYS A 234 7.17 22.86 -28.08
C LYS A 234 7.94 23.70 -27.08
N GLY A 235 9.26 23.84 -27.29
CA GLY A 235 10.13 24.51 -26.32
C GLY A 235 9.52 25.85 -25.92
N SER A 236 9.95 26.39 -24.78
CA SER A 236 9.56 27.73 -24.33
C SER A 236 9.51 28.70 -25.53
N LEU A 237 8.61 29.68 -25.52
CA LEU A 237 8.56 30.72 -26.55
C LEU A 237 9.97 31.29 -26.83
N ILE A 238 10.77 31.43 -25.78
CA ILE A 238 12.17 31.84 -25.81
C ILE A 238 13.05 30.86 -26.62
N HIS A 239 12.87 29.55 -26.45
CA HIS A 239 13.62 28.55 -27.21
C HIS A 239 13.25 28.59 -28.70
N ARG A 240 11.97 28.77 -29.02
CA ARG A 240 11.51 28.91 -30.42
C ARG A 240 12.06 30.17 -31.07
N LEU A 241 12.05 31.29 -30.35
CA LEU A 241 12.64 32.55 -30.80
C LEU A 241 14.15 32.40 -31.02
N ARG A 242 14.87 31.82 -30.05
CA ARG A 242 16.31 31.58 -30.15
C ARG A 242 16.64 30.75 -31.39
N LYS A 243 15.89 29.66 -31.60
CA LYS A 243 16.06 28.79 -32.76
C LYS A 243 15.79 29.53 -34.07
N SER A 244 14.69 30.27 -34.17
CA SER A 244 14.38 31.06 -35.37
C SER A 244 15.47 32.06 -35.74
N ILE A 245 16.09 32.72 -34.75
CA ILE A 245 17.21 33.64 -34.99
C ILE A 245 18.46 32.88 -35.43
N GLN A 246 18.77 31.73 -34.82
CA GLN A 246 19.90 30.89 -35.23
C GLN A 246 19.71 30.39 -36.66
N ASP A 247 18.53 29.87 -36.98
CA ASP A 247 18.17 29.40 -38.32
C ASP A 247 18.30 30.55 -39.35
N PHE A 248 17.90 31.78 -39.01
CA PHE A 248 18.08 32.97 -39.85
C PHE A 248 19.56 33.25 -40.16
N TYR A 249 20.44 33.19 -39.15
CA TYR A 249 21.87 33.39 -39.35
C TYR A 249 22.53 32.28 -40.19
N GLU A 250 21.95 31.08 -40.19
CA GLU A 250 22.47 29.91 -40.92
C GLU A 250 22.01 29.85 -42.38
N ARG A 251 21.15 30.76 -42.82
CA ARG A 251 20.77 30.86 -44.24
C ARG A 251 21.91 31.40 -45.09
N ASP A 252 22.04 30.88 -46.30
CA ASP A 252 23.15 31.19 -47.22
C ASP A 252 23.11 32.64 -47.76
N ASP A 253 21.94 33.27 -47.73
CA ASP A 253 21.73 34.68 -48.08
C ASP A 253 22.06 35.67 -46.94
N VAL A 254 22.28 35.16 -45.73
CA VAL A 254 22.66 35.95 -44.53
C VAL A 254 24.13 35.71 -44.17
N SER A 255 24.58 34.46 -44.26
CA SER A 255 25.98 34.12 -44.04
C SER A 255 26.46 33.04 -45.01
N ARG A 256 27.71 33.15 -45.48
CA ARG A 256 28.36 32.15 -46.33
C ARG A 256 29.23 31.21 -45.52
N ILE A 257 29.22 29.92 -45.84
CA ILE A 257 30.18 28.95 -45.28
C ILE A 257 31.54 29.19 -45.93
N VAL A 258 32.60 29.25 -45.12
CA VAL A 258 33.97 29.31 -45.64
C VAL A 258 34.42 27.92 -46.03
N SER A 259 34.93 27.74 -47.25
CA SER A 259 35.55 26.48 -47.67
C SER A 259 36.95 26.36 -47.06
N GLY A 260 37.28 25.18 -46.51
CA GLY A 260 38.61 24.89 -45.96
C GLY A 260 38.57 24.13 -44.64
N TYR A 261 39.34 23.05 -44.57
CA TYR A 261 39.41 22.16 -43.41
C TYR A 261 39.87 22.86 -42.12
N LYS A 262 40.76 23.86 -42.25
CA LYS A 262 41.27 24.66 -41.13
C LYS A 262 40.31 25.78 -40.72
N ASN A 263 39.29 26.09 -41.52
CA ASN A 263 38.34 27.18 -41.28
C ASN A 263 37.19 26.73 -40.35
N THR A 264 37.54 26.28 -39.16
CA THR A 264 36.60 25.81 -38.13
C THR A 264 36.72 26.64 -36.86
N VAL A 265 35.63 26.76 -36.12
CA VAL A 265 35.58 27.44 -34.82
C VAL A 265 35.17 26.42 -33.75
N THR A 266 35.93 26.36 -32.66
CA THR A 266 35.64 25.48 -31.53
C THR A 266 35.27 26.30 -30.31
N GLN A 267 34.12 26.01 -29.70
CA GLN A 267 33.70 26.59 -28.42
C GLN A 267 33.07 25.50 -27.55
N GLN A 268 33.44 25.45 -26.26
CA GLN A 268 32.88 24.48 -25.30
C GLN A 268 32.89 23.03 -25.81
N LYS A 269 34.01 22.60 -26.42
CA LYS A 269 34.19 21.27 -27.03
C LYS A 269 33.30 20.97 -28.25
N TYR A 270 32.60 21.96 -28.79
CA TYR A 270 31.81 21.85 -30.02
C TYR A 270 32.55 22.52 -31.18
N LYS A 271 32.88 21.76 -32.23
CA LYS A 271 33.60 22.22 -33.42
C LYS A 271 32.64 22.36 -34.59
N GLN A 272 32.63 23.53 -35.23
CA GLN A 272 31.75 23.85 -36.36
C GLN A 272 32.51 24.57 -37.48
N GLN A 273 32.03 24.46 -38.71
CA GLN A 273 32.60 25.19 -39.86
C GLN A 273 32.33 26.69 -39.71
N LYS A 274 33.34 27.52 -39.97
CA LYS A 274 33.21 28.98 -39.88
C LYS A 274 32.23 29.47 -40.96
N ARG A 275 31.27 30.31 -40.56
CA ARG A 275 30.40 31.09 -41.46
C ARG A 275 30.71 32.57 -41.34
N LEU A 276 30.66 33.29 -42.45
CA LEU A 276 30.90 34.72 -42.53
C LEU A 276 29.61 35.45 -42.89
N LEU A 277 29.26 36.47 -42.10
CA LEU A 277 28.11 37.34 -42.40
C LEU A 277 28.34 38.08 -43.72
N LEU A 278 27.29 38.21 -44.52
CA LEU A 278 27.33 38.94 -45.79
C LEU A 278 27.07 40.44 -45.62
N ASP A 279 26.43 40.83 -44.52
CA ASP A 279 26.03 42.22 -44.23
C ASP A 279 26.29 42.58 -42.76
N SER A 280 26.14 43.86 -42.44
CA SER A 280 26.21 44.39 -41.08
C SER A 280 25.11 43.79 -40.19
N LEU A 281 25.39 43.68 -38.89
CA LEU A 281 24.42 43.14 -37.93
C LEU A 281 23.17 44.01 -37.81
N GLU A 282 23.29 45.31 -38.04
CA GLU A 282 22.19 46.28 -37.99
C GLU A 282 21.21 46.02 -39.16
N ASN A 283 21.72 45.91 -40.38
CA ASN A 283 20.91 45.59 -41.56
C ASN A 283 20.23 44.22 -41.42
N LEU A 284 20.96 43.22 -40.94
CA LEU A 284 20.42 41.89 -40.72
C LEU A 284 19.32 41.86 -39.64
N HIS A 285 19.41 42.73 -38.63
CA HIS A 285 18.38 42.88 -37.60
C HIS A 285 17.09 43.48 -38.16
N VAL A 286 17.19 44.55 -38.95
CA VAL A 286 16.05 45.16 -39.66
C VAL A 286 15.42 44.15 -40.63
N ARG A 287 16.24 43.40 -41.36
CA ARG A 287 15.80 42.35 -42.26
C ARG A 287 15.08 41.22 -41.52
N TYR A 288 15.60 40.76 -40.38
CA TYR A 288 14.92 39.76 -39.56
C TYR A 288 13.56 40.24 -39.05
N MET A 289 13.47 41.50 -38.60
CA MET A 289 12.22 42.09 -38.10
C MET A 289 11.16 42.21 -39.20
N SER A 290 11.56 42.58 -40.42
CA SER A 290 10.64 42.69 -41.57
C SER A 290 10.16 41.32 -42.08
N GLU A 291 11.03 40.31 -42.15
CA GLU A 291 10.66 38.98 -42.64
C GLU A 291 9.79 38.20 -41.65
N THR A 292 10.05 38.33 -40.34
CA THR A 292 9.39 37.50 -39.32
C THR A 292 8.27 38.20 -38.56
N ASN A 293 8.14 39.53 -38.69
CA ASN A 293 7.24 40.37 -37.88
C ASN A 293 7.42 40.22 -36.36
N ILE A 294 8.56 39.70 -35.90
CA ILE A 294 8.86 39.55 -34.47
C ILE A 294 9.65 40.76 -33.99
N LYS A 295 9.12 41.46 -32.98
CA LYS A 295 9.81 42.56 -32.31
C LYS A 295 10.87 42.02 -31.36
N ILE A 296 12.13 42.30 -31.64
CA ILE A 296 13.28 41.96 -30.79
C ILE A 296 14.27 43.12 -30.75
N SER A 297 14.91 43.36 -29.62
CA SER A 297 15.97 44.37 -29.53
C SER A 297 17.23 43.91 -30.26
N TYR A 298 17.99 44.87 -30.80
CA TYR A 298 19.27 44.63 -31.46
C TYR A 298 20.26 43.84 -30.57
N THR A 299 20.31 44.18 -29.27
CA THR A 299 21.17 43.51 -28.29
C THR A 299 20.80 42.05 -28.07
N SER A 300 19.50 41.72 -28.01
CA SER A 300 19.04 40.35 -27.88
C SER A 300 19.29 39.54 -29.15
N PHE A 301 19.08 40.15 -30.31
CA PHE A 301 19.33 39.53 -31.61
C PHE A 301 20.80 39.13 -31.80
N THR A 302 21.73 40.05 -31.50
CA THR A 302 23.18 39.81 -31.65
C THR A 302 23.74 38.79 -30.66
N ARG A 303 23.21 38.73 -29.42
CA ARG A 303 23.60 37.74 -28.40
C ARG A 303 23.20 36.30 -28.74
N VAL A 304 22.14 36.12 -29.52
CA VAL A 304 21.61 34.80 -29.89
C VAL A 304 22.37 34.16 -31.06
N ARG A 305 23.16 34.96 -31.80
CA ARG A 305 23.99 34.51 -32.93
C ARG A 305 24.84 33.30 -32.56
N SER A 306 24.81 32.27 -33.40
CA SER A 306 25.65 31.08 -33.26
C SER A 306 27.14 31.45 -33.30
N PHE A 307 27.95 30.82 -32.45
CA PHE A 307 29.34 31.26 -32.22
C PHE A 307 30.26 31.10 -33.43
N TRP A 308 29.91 30.20 -34.35
CA TRP A 308 30.63 29.92 -35.60
C TRP A 308 30.29 30.90 -36.72
N VAL A 309 29.30 31.78 -36.53
CA VAL A 309 28.96 32.87 -37.46
C VAL A 309 29.73 34.13 -37.05
N LYS A 310 30.66 34.59 -37.90
CA LYS A 310 31.58 35.70 -37.63
C LYS A 310 31.40 36.83 -38.64
N GLN A 311 31.81 38.04 -38.26
CA GLN A 311 31.98 39.12 -39.23
C GLN A 311 33.21 38.83 -40.11
N PRO A 312 33.16 39.16 -41.42
CA PRO A 312 34.32 39.07 -42.30
C PRO A 312 35.48 39.91 -41.77
N LYS A 313 36.69 39.36 -41.79
CA LYS A 313 37.94 40.11 -41.61
C LYS A 313 38.62 40.32 -42.95
N ASP A 314 39.59 41.24 -43.01
CA ASP A 314 40.34 41.48 -44.25
C ASP A 314 41.11 40.25 -44.74
N SER A 315 41.53 39.38 -43.82
CA SER A 315 42.15 38.09 -44.14
C SER A 315 41.20 37.07 -44.78
N ASP A 316 39.88 37.29 -44.68
CA ASP A 316 38.85 36.42 -45.23
C ASP A 316 38.43 36.85 -46.66
N ARG A 317 39.09 37.88 -47.22
CA ARG A 317 38.87 38.31 -48.61
C ARG A 317 39.74 37.46 -49.54
N ASP A 318 39.13 36.85 -50.55
CA ASP A 318 39.83 36.12 -51.62
C ASP A 318 40.54 37.05 -52.62
N THR A 319 40.52 38.36 -52.37
CA THR A 319 41.11 39.40 -53.21
C THR A 319 42.10 40.23 -52.40
N CYS A 320 43.38 40.26 -52.80
CA CYS A 320 44.35 41.23 -52.26
C CYS A 320 44.14 42.59 -52.96
N LEU A 321 43.71 43.60 -52.21
CA LEU A 321 43.69 45.02 -52.63
C LEU A 321 45.05 45.71 -52.36
N CYS A 322 46.12 44.92 -52.26
CA CYS A 322 47.45 45.45 -52.03
C CYS A 322 48.03 46.02 -53.32
N LYS A 323 48.75 47.15 -53.23
CA LYS A 323 49.46 47.77 -54.38
C LYS A 323 50.26 46.75 -55.21
N LYS A 324 50.84 45.73 -54.55
CA LYS A 324 51.59 44.66 -55.22
C LYS A 324 50.71 43.81 -56.16
N CYS A 325 49.55 43.34 -55.70
CA CYS A 325 48.65 42.53 -56.53
C CYS A 325 47.99 43.37 -57.64
N GLU A 326 47.66 44.64 -57.36
CA GLU A 326 47.17 45.60 -58.35
C GLU A 326 48.22 45.81 -59.46
N ASN A 327 49.48 46.08 -59.08
CA ASN A 327 50.59 46.27 -60.02
C ASN A 327 50.86 45.02 -60.85
N VAL A 328 50.81 43.82 -60.24
CA VAL A 328 50.96 42.55 -60.97
C VAL A 328 49.83 42.35 -61.97
N LYS A 329 48.58 42.68 -61.61
CA LYS A 329 47.44 42.61 -62.52
C LYS A 329 47.60 43.56 -63.70
N MET A 330 47.97 44.82 -63.44
CA MET A 330 48.26 45.82 -64.49
C MET A 330 49.40 45.38 -65.41
N MET A 331 50.49 44.84 -64.85
CA MET A 331 51.61 44.31 -65.65
C MET A 331 51.17 43.11 -66.51
N ALA A 332 50.37 42.20 -65.97
CA ALA A 332 49.84 41.06 -66.72
C ALA A 332 48.91 41.49 -67.87
N GLU A 333 48.13 42.56 -67.69
CA GLU A 333 47.28 43.15 -68.72
C GLU A 333 48.12 43.78 -69.85
N VAL A 334 49.19 44.52 -69.52
CA VAL A 334 50.12 45.09 -70.52
C VAL A 334 50.82 43.99 -71.32
N LEU A 335 51.28 42.92 -70.67
CA LEU A 335 51.92 41.78 -71.35
C LEU A 335 50.94 41.04 -72.26
N LYS A 336 49.69 40.86 -71.84
CA LYS A 336 48.62 40.31 -72.70
C LYS A 336 48.32 41.20 -73.91
N GLY A 337 48.38 42.52 -73.76
CA GLY A 337 48.21 43.46 -74.87
C GLY A 337 49.35 43.39 -75.88
N ARG A 338 50.60 43.25 -75.42
CA ARG A 338 51.78 43.12 -76.28
C ARG A 338 51.81 41.83 -77.10
N ASN A 339 51.36 40.72 -76.52
CA ASN A 339 51.25 39.43 -77.23
C ASN A 339 50.08 39.37 -78.22
N ARG A 340 49.27 40.44 -78.33
CA ARG A 340 48.14 40.54 -79.27
C ARG A 340 48.40 41.47 -80.46
N HIS A 341 49.60 42.03 -80.59
CA HIS A 341 50.04 42.65 -81.83
C HIS A 341 50.85 41.62 -82.66
N PRO A 342 50.47 41.36 -83.93
CA PRO A 342 51.22 40.48 -84.82
C PRO A 342 52.61 41.02 -85.17
#